data_AF-A0A4Q4BSV1-F1
#
_entry.id   AF-A0A4Q4BSV1-F1
#
_cell.length_a   1.000
_cell.length_b   1.000
_cell.length_c   1.000
_cell.angle_alpha   90.00
_cell.angle_beta   90.00
_cell.angle_gamma   90.00
#
_symmetry.space_group_name_H-M   'P 1'
#
loop_
_entity.id
_entity.type
_entity.pdbx_description
1 polymer ?
#
loop_
_entity_poly.entity_id
_entity_poly.type
_entity_poly.pdbx_seq_one_letter_code
_entity_poly.pdbx_strand_id
1 'polypeptide(L)' 'MRDPRHDILFTPLQIGPKTAKNRFYQVPHCNGGGYRDPSAVVEMR' A
#
# COMPACT_ATOMS: atom_id res chain seq x y z
N MET A 1 -15.47 3.04 -17.68
CA MET A 1 -14.22 3.71 -18.12
C MET A 1 -13.72 4.56 -16.96
N ARG A 2 -12.40 4.63 -16.71
CA ARG A 2 -11.84 5.46 -15.64
C ARG A 2 -11.94 6.94 -16.02
N ASP A 3 -12.29 7.81 -15.07
CA ASP A 3 -12.26 9.27 -15.26
C ASP A 3 -10.80 9.72 -15.48
N PRO A 4 -10.47 10.44 -16.58
CA PRO A 4 -9.11 10.89 -16.89
C PRO A 4 -8.42 11.69 -15.78
N ARG A 5 -9.18 12.37 -14.92
CA ARG A 5 -8.63 13.11 -13.76
C ARG A 5 -7.88 12.20 -12.78
N HIS A 6 -8.18 10.90 -12.77
CA HIS A 6 -7.52 9.93 -11.91
C HIS A 6 -6.30 9.26 -12.55
N ASP A 7 -5.98 9.54 -13.83
CA ASP A 7 -4.87 8.89 -14.52
C ASP A 7 -3.52 9.13 -13.81
N ILE A 8 -3.35 10.30 -13.20
CA ILE A 8 -2.17 10.65 -12.39
C ILE A 8 -1.93 9.66 -11.25
N LEU A 9 -2.98 9.06 -10.67
CA LEU A 9 -2.85 8.10 -9.56
C LEU A 9 -2.19 6.80 -10.01
N PHE A 10 -2.13 6.53 -11.32
CA PHE A 10 -1.58 5.31 -11.90
C PHE A 10 -0.28 5.54 -12.67
N THR A 11 0.30 6.74 -12.62
CA THR A 11 1.63 7.01 -13.20
C THR A 11 2.73 6.42 -12.30
N PRO A 12 3.75 5.75 -12.86
CA PRO A 12 4.90 5.29 -12.09
C PRO A 12 5.67 6.44 -11.43
N LEU A 13 6.31 6.16 -10.28
CA LEU A 13 7.13 7.13 -9.55
C LEU A 13 8.44 6.47 -9.09
N GLN A 14 9.57 7.10 -9.40
CA GLN A 14 10.88 6.66 -8.92
C GLN A 14 11.09 7.09 -7.46
N ILE A 15 11.49 6.15 -6.59
CA ILE A 15 11.81 6.37 -5.18
C ILE A 15 13.15 5.69 -4.89
N GLY A 16 14.23 6.49 -4.91
CA GLY A 16 15.59 5.98 -4.82
C GLY A 16 15.88 4.95 -5.93
N PRO A 17 16.37 3.73 -5.61
CA PRO A 17 16.68 2.71 -6.63
C PRO A 17 15.46 1.90 -7.10
N LYS A 18 14.25 2.17 -6.62
CA LYS A 18 13.02 1.40 -6.95
C LYS A 18 11.97 2.29 -7.61
N THR A 19 11.09 1.68 -8.40
CA THR A 19 9.97 2.36 -9.06
C THR A 19 8.65 1.83 -8.48
N ALA A 20 7.82 2.72 -7.93
CA ALA A 20 6.45 2.41 -7.55
C ALA A 20 5.55 2.41 -8.79
N LYS A 21 4.68 1.41 -8.92
CA LYS A 21 3.79 1.25 -10.09
C LYS A 21 2.67 2.29 -10.18
N ASN A 22 2.34 2.94 -9.07
CA ASN A 22 1.26 3.91 -8.95
C ASN A 22 1.47 4.79 -7.70
N ARG A 23 0.56 5.74 -7.45
CA ARG A 23 0.64 6.69 -6.33
C ARG A 23 -0.13 6.26 -5.07
N PHE A 24 -0.51 4.99 -4.97
CA PHE A 24 -1.14 4.45 -3.77
C PHE A 24 -0.08 3.87 -2.84
N TYR A 25 0.03 4.40 -1.63
CA TYR A 25 1.04 4.01 -0.66
C TYR A 25 0.40 3.71 0.69
N GLN A 26 0.50 2.45 1.14
CA GLN A 26 0.12 2.07 2.49
C GLN A 26 1.28 2.43 3.42
N VAL A 27 1.06 3.40 4.32
CA VAL A 27 2.04 3.76 5.34
C VAL A 27 2.06 2.71 6.46
N PRO A 28 3.19 2.59 7.20
CA PRO A 28 3.24 1.77 8.41
C PRO A 28 2.13 2.19 9.39
N HIS A 29 1.35 1.21 9.86
CA HIS A 29 0.31 1.40 10.87
C HIS A 29 0.20 0.15 11.73
N CYS A 30 -0.39 0.28 12.92
CA CYS A 30 -0.63 -0.85 13.82
C CYS A 30 -1.96 -1.56 13.49
N ASN A 31 -2.04 -2.85 13.81
CA ASN A 31 -3.25 -3.66 13.68
C ASN A 31 -3.51 -4.59 14.89
N GLY A 32 -2.78 -4.39 15.98
CA GLY A 32 -2.93 -5.18 17.21
C GLY A 32 -2.21 -6.54 17.23
N GLY A 33 -1.81 -7.10 16.07
CA GLY A 33 -1.13 -8.41 16.02
C GLY A 33 0.36 -8.36 16.36
N GLY A 34 1.10 -7.42 15.74
CA GLY A 34 2.52 -7.21 16.02
C GLY A 34 3.35 -8.50 16.11
N TYR A 35 4.40 -8.50 16.94
CA TYR A 35 5.20 -9.71 17.19
C TYR A 35 4.58 -10.64 18.25
N ARG A 36 3.71 -10.10 19.10
CA ARG A 36 3.20 -10.77 20.31
C ARG A 36 2.05 -11.70 20.00
N ASP A 37 1.28 -11.42 18.96
CA ASP A 37 0.16 -12.24 18.51
C ASP A 37 0.19 -12.38 16.98
N PRO A 38 1.07 -13.24 16.45
CA PRO A 38 1.15 -13.51 15.02
C PRO A 38 -0.09 -14.24 14.47
N SER A 39 -0.97 -14.77 15.32
CA SER A 39 -2.27 -15.34 14.89
C SER A 39 -3.30 -14.28 14.54
N ALA A 40 -3.24 -13.09 15.15
CA ALA A 40 -4.22 -12.02 14.90
C ALA A 40 -4.30 -11.58 13.42
N VAL A 41 -3.20 -11.67 12.67
CA VAL A 41 -3.20 -11.35 11.22
C VAL A 41 -3.82 -12.45 10.35
N VAL A 42 -3.94 -13.68 10.86
CA VAL A 42 -4.60 -14.80 10.18
C VAL A 42 -6.12 -14.63 10.27
N GLU A 43 -6.63 -14.13 11.39
CA GLU A 43 -8.07 -13.90 11.58
C GLU A 43 -8.61 -12.65 10.88
N MET A 44 -7.74 -11.69 10.50
CA MET A 44 -8.14 -10.52 9.69
C MET A 44 -8.34 -10.83 8.19
N ARG A 45 -8.11 -12.08 7.75
CA ARG A 45 -8.11 -12.47 6.34
C ARG A 45 -9.49 -12.66 5.74
#